data_AF-A0A1Q9BQ95-F1
#
_entry.id   AF-A0A1Q9BQ95-F1
#
_cell.length_a   1.000
_cell.length_b   1.000
_cell.length_c   1.000
_cell.angle_alpha   90.00
_cell.angle_beta   90.00
_cell.angle_gamma   90.00
#
_symmetry.space_group_name_H-M   'P 1'
#
loop_
_entity.id
_entity.type
_entity.pdbx_description
1 polymer ?
#
loop_
_entity_poly.entity_id
_entity_poly.type
_entity_poly.pdbx_seq_one_letter_code
_entity_poly.pdbx_strand_id
1 'polypeptide(L)'
;MATRTIRKKCPHGRQRHLCPDCGGAGICQHRRQKHNCRECGGSNFCEHGRHKHHCRACSSSFCEHGRQKWLCRDCGGGGICEHGRQKHNCRDCGGSSFCEHGRRRLVSHMRAFHGDNPKGLTKSKELEVHQLLAKSGIQFEYQHHLPFRGCGLESETTRAFADFVLYAPWGAIILEVDEHQHSHQDPSCDVRRD
;
A
#
# COMPACT_ATOMS: atom_id res chain seq x y z
N MET A 1 -27.42 -33.68 5.75
CA MET A 1 -27.27 -32.36 5.08
C MET A 1 -27.10 -31.29 6.14
N ALA A 2 -25.92 -30.69 6.28
CA ALA A 2 -25.69 -29.64 7.29
C ALA A 2 -26.31 -28.33 6.82
N THR A 3 -27.36 -27.86 7.50
CA THR A 3 -28.00 -26.58 7.22
C THR A 3 -27.02 -25.44 7.57
N ARG A 4 -26.51 -24.74 6.55
CA ARG A 4 -25.72 -23.52 6.73
C ARG A 4 -26.61 -22.44 7.33
N THR A 5 -26.59 -22.31 8.66
CA THR A 5 -27.28 -21.21 9.35
C THR A 5 -26.63 -19.89 8.97
N ILE A 6 -27.32 -19.07 8.17
CA ILE A 6 -26.85 -17.73 7.83
C ILE A 6 -26.93 -16.88 9.10
N ARG A 7 -25.78 -16.67 9.75
CA ARG A 7 -25.69 -15.81 10.93
C ARG A 7 -26.03 -14.37 10.53
N LYS A 8 -27.22 -13.89 10.89
CA LYS A 8 -27.64 -12.49 10.68
C LYS A 8 -26.61 -11.54 11.30
N LYS A 9 -26.11 -10.61 10.49
CA LYS A 9 -25.22 -9.52 10.93
C LYS A 9 -26.04 -8.52 11.77
N CYS A 10 -25.40 -7.85 12.73
CA CYS A 10 -26.01 -6.74 13.45
C CYS A 10 -26.15 -5.50 12.54
N PRO A 11 -26.88 -4.44 12.93
CA PRO A 11 -26.96 -3.20 12.15
C PRO A 11 -25.59 -2.56 11.83
N HIS A 12 -24.55 -2.87 12.60
CA HIS A 12 -23.17 -2.44 12.34
C HIS A 12 -22.41 -3.35 11.34
N GLY A 13 -23.08 -4.28 10.67
CA GLY A 13 -22.49 -5.18 9.66
C GLY A 13 -21.56 -6.27 10.21
N ARG A 14 -21.45 -6.43 11.54
CA ARG A 14 -20.60 -7.42 12.21
C ARG A 14 -21.43 -8.61 12.72
N GLN A 15 -20.79 -9.74 13.03
CA GLN A 15 -21.47 -10.79 13.79
C GLN A 15 -21.79 -10.23 15.19
N ARG A 16 -23.04 -10.37 15.65
CA ARG A 16 -23.53 -9.69 16.88
C ARG A 16 -22.64 -9.94 18.11
N HIS A 17 -22.13 -11.17 18.28
CA HIS A 17 -21.25 -11.52 19.40
C HIS A 17 -19.83 -10.95 19.31
N LEU A 18 -19.40 -10.43 18.14
CA LEU A 18 -18.11 -9.78 17.89
C LEU A 18 -18.25 -8.27 17.64
N CYS A 19 -19.42 -7.70 17.91
CA CYS A 19 -19.66 -6.28 17.70
C CYS A 19 -19.41 -5.52 19.02
N PRO A 20 -18.43 -4.60 19.07
CA PRO A 20 -18.16 -3.81 20.27
C PRO A 20 -19.29 -2.83 20.59
N ASP A 21 -20.01 -2.35 19.57
CA ASP A 21 -21.11 -1.41 19.73
C ASP A 21 -22.41 -2.09 20.19
N CYS A 22 -22.53 -3.41 19.98
CA CYS A 22 -23.62 -4.21 20.54
C CYS A 22 -23.26 -4.84 21.90
N GLY A 23 -22.07 -4.57 22.46
CA GLY A 23 -21.60 -5.24 23.67
C GLY A 23 -21.48 -6.77 23.52
N GLY A 24 -21.12 -7.25 22.32
CA GLY A 24 -21.11 -8.67 22.01
C GLY A 24 -20.26 -9.51 22.98
N ALA A 25 -20.73 -10.70 23.35
CA ALA A 25 -20.11 -11.56 24.37
C ALA A 25 -18.64 -11.95 24.10
N GLY A 26 -18.19 -11.86 22.84
CA GLY A 26 -16.80 -12.08 22.43
C GLY A 26 -15.90 -10.86 22.57
N ILE A 27 -16.41 -9.73 23.05
CA ILE A 27 -15.68 -8.47 23.24
C ILE A 27 -15.34 -8.29 24.73
N CYS A 28 -14.12 -7.84 25.04
CA CYS A 28 -13.69 -7.53 26.40
C CYS A 28 -13.98 -6.06 26.78
N GLN A 29 -13.72 -5.71 28.03
CA GLN A 29 -13.86 -4.33 28.53
C GLN A 29 -13.03 -3.30 27.75
N HIS A 30 -11.92 -3.71 27.13
CA HIS A 30 -11.09 -2.87 26.26
C HIS A 30 -11.66 -2.70 24.84
N ARG A 31 -12.91 -3.09 24.59
CA ARG A 31 -13.61 -3.07 23.29
C ARG A 31 -12.90 -3.84 22.17
N ARG A 32 -12.03 -4.81 22.52
CA ARG A 32 -11.33 -5.72 21.60
C ARG A 32 -11.94 -7.11 21.67
N GLN A 33 -11.78 -7.92 20.61
CA GLN A 33 -12.14 -9.34 20.69
C GLN A 33 -11.29 -10.03 21.77
N LYS A 34 -11.91 -10.78 22.68
CA LYS A 34 -11.28 -11.38 23.87
C LYS A 34 -9.99 -12.15 23.53
N HIS A 35 -10.03 -12.98 22.49
CA HIS A 35 -8.86 -13.76 22.06
C HIS A 35 -7.73 -12.92 21.46
N ASN A 36 -8.02 -11.70 21.00
CA ASN A 36 -7.06 -10.74 20.42
C ASN A 36 -6.72 -9.57 21.38
N CYS A 37 -7.12 -9.64 22.65
CA CYS A 37 -6.79 -8.59 23.61
C CYS A 37 -5.56 -8.97 24.44
N ARG A 38 -4.45 -8.27 24.23
CA ARG A 38 -3.20 -8.50 24.98
C ARG A 38 -3.36 -8.28 26.49
N GLU A 39 -4.08 -7.22 26.88
CA GLU A 39 -4.33 -6.85 28.28
C GLU A 39 -5.18 -7.90 29.02
N CYS A 40 -6.05 -8.63 28.30
CA CYS A 40 -6.83 -9.72 28.87
C CYS A 40 -6.11 -11.09 28.80
N GLY A 41 -4.85 -11.14 28.35
CA GLY A 41 -4.14 -12.40 28.11
C GLY A 41 -4.80 -13.25 27.01
N GLY A 42 -5.36 -12.60 25.98
CA GLY A 42 -6.11 -13.24 24.90
C GLY A 42 -5.37 -14.43 24.30
N SER A 43 -6.10 -15.50 23.98
CA SER A 43 -5.54 -16.80 23.59
C SER A 43 -4.66 -16.80 22.33
N ASN A 44 -4.67 -15.72 21.54
CA ASN A 44 -3.77 -15.56 20.40
C ASN A 44 -2.36 -15.07 20.77
N PHE A 45 -2.13 -14.62 22.00
CA PHE A 45 -0.82 -14.25 22.51
C PHE A 45 -0.18 -15.43 23.25
N CYS A 46 1.14 -15.59 23.12
CA CYS A 46 1.90 -16.52 23.95
C CYS A 46 2.39 -15.84 25.24
N GLU A 47 2.99 -16.62 26.13
CA GLU A 47 3.64 -16.13 27.36
C GLU A 47 4.69 -15.04 27.10
N HIS A 48 5.33 -15.06 25.92
CA HIS A 48 6.27 -14.02 25.49
C HIS A 48 5.59 -12.70 25.06
N GLY A 49 4.26 -12.58 25.21
CA GLY A 49 3.49 -11.39 24.85
C GLY A 49 3.41 -11.10 23.34
N ARG A 50 3.83 -12.05 22.49
CA ARG A 50 3.74 -11.96 21.02
C ARG A 50 2.55 -12.77 20.51
N HIS A 51 2.03 -12.43 19.34
CA HIS A 51 1.09 -13.31 18.66
C HIS A 51 1.72 -14.69 18.44
N LYS A 52 1.01 -15.76 18.82
CA LYS A 52 1.52 -17.15 18.81
C LYS A 52 2.16 -17.52 17.48
N HIS A 53 1.51 -17.17 16.36
CA HIS A 53 1.99 -17.48 15.02
C HIS A 53 3.23 -16.66 14.59
N HIS A 54 3.50 -15.53 15.22
CA HIS A 54 4.68 -14.67 14.98
C HIS A 54 5.79 -14.86 16.01
N CYS A 55 5.54 -15.60 17.09
CA CYS A 55 6.55 -15.85 18.10
C CYS A 55 7.52 -16.93 17.62
N ARG A 56 8.81 -16.60 17.48
CA ARG A 56 9.84 -17.57 17.05
C ARG A 56 9.94 -18.79 17.98
N ALA A 57 9.75 -18.59 19.28
CA ALA A 57 9.83 -19.66 20.27
C ALA A 57 8.58 -20.56 20.31
N CYS A 58 7.41 -20.04 19.89
CA CYS A 58 6.15 -20.78 19.99
C CYS A 58 5.60 -21.25 18.63
N SER A 59 6.02 -20.62 17.53
CA SER A 59 5.50 -20.87 16.20
C SER A 59 6.33 -21.90 15.46
N SER A 60 5.67 -22.92 14.93
CA SER A 60 6.27 -23.90 14.03
C SER A 60 6.63 -23.33 12.65
N SER A 61 6.26 -22.07 12.36
CA SER A 61 6.53 -21.41 11.09
C SER A 61 7.97 -20.90 10.94
N PHE A 62 8.79 -20.92 11.99
CA PHE A 62 10.20 -20.56 11.92
C PHE A 62 11.09 -21.81 11.93
N CYS A 63 12.20 -21.78 11.18
CA CYS A 63 13.21 -22.83 11.21
C CYS A 63 14.27 -22.55 12.29
N GLU A 64 15.17 -23.51 12.50
CA GLU A 64 16.33 -23.38 13.40
C GLU A 64 17.24 -22.19 13.06
N HIS A 65 17.30 -21.80 11.78
CA HIS A 65 18.01 -20.59 11.32
C HIS A 65 17.33 -19.26 11.75
N GLY A 66 16.23 -19.32 12.49
CA GLY A 66 15.48 -18.14 12.95
C GLY A 66 14.70 -17.41 11.85
N ARG A 67 14.61 -17.99 10.65
CA ARG A 67 13.88 -17.46 9.48
C ARG A 67 12.52 -18.14 9.38
N GLN A 68 11.54 -17.50 8.72
CA GLN A 68 10.31 -18.21 8.36
C GLN A 68 10.63 -19.37 7.43
N LYS A 69 10.14 -20.58 7.72
CA LYS A 69 10.41 -21.81 6.96
C LYS A 69 10.17 -21.64 5.47
N TRP A 70 9.06 -20.98 5.11
CA TRP A 70 8.70 -20.72 3.72
C TRP A 70 9.70 -19.81 2.98
N LEU A 71 10.42 -18.95 3.69
CA LEU A 71 11.42 -18.01 3.13
C LEU A 71 12.87 -18.40 3.44
N CYS A 72 13.10 -19.54 4.08
CA CYS A 72 14.44 -19.97 4.44
C CYS A 72 15.10 -20.69 3.26
N ARG A 73 16.14 -20.09 2.68
CA ARG A 73 16.93 -20.68 1.61
C ARG A 73 17.57 -22.01 2.06
N ASP A 74 18.15 -22.02 3.25
CA ASP A 74 18.89 -23.18 3.78
C ASP A 74 17.96 -24.38 4.06
N CYS A 75 16.69 -24.12 4.35
CA CYS A 75 15.67 -25.16 4.49
C CYS A 75 14.92 -25.50 3.19
N GLY A 76 15.29 -24.93 2.04
CA GLY A 76 14.57 -25.13 0.79
C GLY A 76 13.13 -24.60 0.80
N GLY A 77 12.87 -23.53 1.56
CA GLY A 77 11.55 -22.95 1.73
C GLY A 77 10.86 -22.62 0.39
N GLY A 78 9.59 -23.03 0.24
CA GLY A 78 8.86 -22.93 -1.04
C GLY A 78 8.60 -21.50 -1.57
N GLY A 79 8.95 -20.46 -0.81
CA GLY A 79 8.93 -19.06 -1.23
C GLY A 79 10.23 -18.60 -1.91
N ILE A 80 11.26 -19.44 -1.92
CA ILE A 80 12.52 -19.23 -2.62
C ILE A 80 12.50 -20.00 -3.95
N CYS A 81 12.96 -19.38 -5.03
CA CYS A 81 13.11 -20.04 -6.33
C CYS A 81 14.48 -20.72 -6.45
N GLU A 82 14.68 -21.48 -7.54
CA GLU A 82 15.98 -22.12 -7.85
C GLU A 82 17.15 -21.13 -7.95
N HIS A 83 16.88 -19.87 -8.31
CA HIS A 83 17.86 -18.78 -8.33
C HIS A 83 18.22 -18.26 -6.92
N GLY A 84 17.68 -18.86 -5.85
CA GLY A 84 17.89 -18.47 -4.47
C GLY A 84 17.19 -17.17 -4.05
N ARG A 85 16.37 -16.57 -4.93
CA ARG A 85 15.63 -15.32 -4.66
C ARG A 85 14.22 -15.62 -4.17
N GLN A 86 13.59 -14.68 -3.48
CA GLN A 86 12.15 -14.82 -3.19
C GLN A 86 11.37 -14.81 -4.51
N LYS A 87 10.45 -15.76 -4.69
CA LYS A 87 9.74 -15.98 -5.97
C LYS A 87 9.09 -14.73 -6.53
N HIS A 88 8.45 -13.91 -5.68
CA HIS A 88 7.81 -12.67 -6.12
C HIS A 88 8.81 -11.62 -6.63
N ASN A 89 10.06 -11.66 -6.17
CA ASN A 89 11.13 -10.73 -6.52
C ASN A 89 12.19 -11.36 -7.44
N CYS A 90 11.88 -12.48 -8.11
CA CYS A 90 12.79 -13.10 -9.07
C CYS A 90 12.41 -12.72 -10.49
N ARG A 91 13.22 -11.88 -11.14
CA ARG A 91 13.04 -11.48 -12.56
C ARG A 91 13.01 -12.69 -13.49
N ASP A 92 13.93 -13.63 -13.28
CA ASP A 92 14.10 -14.81 -14.13
C ASP A 92 12.92 -15.79 -14.00
N CYS A 93 12.14 -15.70 -12.91
CA CYS A 93 10.93 -16.49 -12.72
C CYS A 93 9.65 -15.71 -13.08
N GLY A 94 9.75 -14.49 -13.63
CA GLY A 94 8.58 -13.63 -13.86
C GLY A 94 7.83 -13.29 -12.57
N GLY A 95 8.55 -13.13 -11.46
CA GLY A 95 7.98 -12.85 -10.14
C GLY A 95 6.99 -11.67 -10.19
N SER A 96 6.00 -11.65 -9.29
CA SER A 96 4.91 -10.65 -9.32
C SER A 96 5.37 -9.19 -9.19
N SER A 97 6.61 -8.93 -8.78
CA SER A 97 7.25 -7.61 -8.82
C SER A 97 7.72 -7.19 -10.23
N PHE A 98 7.65 -8.06 -11.24
CA PHE A 98 8.09 -7.82 -12.62
C PHE A 98 6.96 -8.04 -13.64
N CYS A 99 6.94 -7.25 -14.72
CA CYS A 99 6.07 -7.49 -15.86
C CYS A 99 6.62 -8.65 -16.71
N GLU A 100 5.84 -9.11 -17.68
CA GLU A 100 6.27 -10.17 -18.61
C GLU A 100 7.55 -9.81 -19.37
N HIS A 101 7.81 -8.52 -19.57
CA HIS A 101 9.04 -8.01 -20.19
C HIS A 101 10.24 -7.94 -19.22
N GLY A 102 10.11 -8.45 -18.00
CA GLY A 102 11.18 -8.49 -16.99
C GLY A 102 11.55 -7.14 -16.36
N ARG A 103 10.79 -6.07 -16.64
CA ARG A 103 10.91 -4.77 -15.97
C ARG A 103 10.11 -4.80 -14.67
N ARG A 104 10.48 -4.02 -13.64
CA ARG A 104 9.68 -3.95 -12.41
C ARG A 104 8.25 -3.50 -12.74
N ARG A 105 7.23 -4.14 -12.17
CA ARG A 105 5.83 -3.73 -12.39
C ARG A 105 5.63 -2.34 -11.83
N LEU A 106 5.32 -1.41 -12.71
CA LEU A 106 5.05 -0.02 -12.36
C LEU A 106 3.96 0.09 -11.29
N VAL A 107 2.87 -0.68 -11.38
CA VAL A 107 1.80 -0.69 -10.35
C VAL A 107 2.31 -1.02 -8.94
N SER A 108 3.29 -1.92 -8.82
CA SER A 108 3.89 -2.25 -7.52
C SER A 108 4.77 -1.11 -6.99
N HIS A 109 5.43 -0.38 -7.90
CA HIS A 109 6.17 0.83 -7.61
C HIS A 109 5.22 1.97 -7.20
N MET A 110 4.16 2.23 -7.96
CA MET A 110 3.16 3.27 -7.70
C MET A 110 2.49 3.07 -6.34
N ARG A 111 2.06 1.85 -5.99
CA ARG A 111 1.49 1.59 -4.65
C ARG A 111 2.48 1.79 -3.51
N ALA A 112 3.77 1.57 -3.73
CA ALA A 112 4.80 1.70 -2.69
C ALA A 112 5.31 3.14 -2.51
N PHE A 113 5.27 3.94 -3.59
CA PHE A 113 5.89 5.27 -3.63
C PHE A 113 4.89 6.42 -3.86
N HIS A 114 3.73 6.15 -4.46
CA HIS A 114 2.69 7.12 -4.85
C HIS A 114 1.27 6.77 -4.38
N GLY A 115 1.09 5.78 -3.48
CA GLY A 115 -0.22 5.45 -2.93
C GLY A 115 -0.81 6.56 -2.04
N ASP A 116 -2.12 6.50 -1.77
CA ASP A 116 -2.98 7.49 -1.07
C ASP A 116 -2.54 7.97 0.33
N ASN A 117 -1.35 7.59 0.79
CA ASN A 117 -0.79 8.06 2.04
C ASN A 117 0.25 9.14 1.74
N PRO A 118 -0.09 10.43 1.93
CA PRO A 118 0.75 11.53 1.48
C PRO A 118 2.06 11.49 2.24
N LYS A 119 3.15 11.12 1.56
CA LYS A 119 4.49 11.48 2.01
C LYS A 119 4.65 12.99 1.82
N GLY A 120 4.00 13.77 2.66
CA GLY A 120 4.23 15.21 2.84
C GLY A 120 5.60 15.52 3.44
N LEU A 121 6.64 14.73 3.12
CA LEU A 121 7.97 14.80 3.71
C LEU A 121 9.12 14.61 2.70
N THR A 122 8.85 14.35 1.42
CA THR A 122 9.94 14.10 0.44
C THR A 122 10.07 15.16 -0.64
N LYS A 123 9.08 16.02 -0.85
CA LYS A 123 9.06 16.95 -1.98
C LYS A 123 9.35 18.39 -1.56
N SER A 124 10.63 18.68 -1.32
CA SER A 124 11.08 19.97 -0.76
C SER A 124 10.91 21.12 -1.74
N LYS A 125 11.09 20.87 -3.05
CA LYS A 125 10.98 21.90 -4.09
C LYS A 125 9.52 22.16 -4.47
N GLU A 126 8.66 21.14 -4.53
CA GLU A 126 7.22 21.36 -4.75
C GLU A 126 6.64 22.25 -3.64
N LEU A 127 7.02 22.01 -2.39
CA LEU A 127 6.58 22.82 -1.26
C LEU A 127 7.08 24.27 -1.37
N GLU A 128 8.33 24.47 -1.80
CA GLU A 128 8.90 25.80 -2.05
C GLU A 128 8.11 26.56 -3.13
N VAL A 129 7.85 25.90 -4.27
CA VAL A 129 7.04 26.46 -5.36
C VAL A 129 5.64 26.82 -4.89
N HIS A 130 4.97 25.93 -4.14
CA HIS A 130 3.65 26.20 -3.57
C HIS A 130 3.66 27.45 -2.67
N GLN A 131 4.67 27.59 -1.81
CA GLN A 131 4.79 28.75 -0.92
C GLN A 131 5.07 30.04 -1.68
N LEU A 132 5.87 30.00 -2.75
CA LEU A 132 6.15 31.15 -3.61
C LEU A 132 4.90 31.59 -4.38
N LEU A 133 4.18 30.63 -4.98
CA LEU A 133 2.93 30.91 -5.70
C LEU A 133 1.87 31.50 -4.76
N ALA A 134 1.70 30.94 -3.56
CA ALA A 134 0.77 31.47 -2.56
C ALA A 134 1.09 32.92 -2.15
N LYS A 135 2.38 33.29 -2.10
CA LYS A 135 2.82 34.66 -1.78
C LYS A 135 2.69 35.63 -2.96
N SER A 136 2.68 35.13 -4.19
CA SER A 136 2.64 35.95 -5.40
C SER A 136 1.26 36.56 -5.70
N GLY A 137 0.20 36.02 -5.11
CA GLY A 137 -1.19 36.41 -5.40
C GLY A 137 -1.72 35.88 -6.74
N ILE A 138 -0.95 35.04 -7.45
CA ILE A 138 -1.41 34.35 -8.66
C ILE A 138 -2.41 33.26 -8.28
N GLN A 139 -3.50 33.12 -9.03
CA GLN A 139 -4.45 32.02 -8.86
C GLN A 139 -3.88 30.73 -9.45
N PHE A 140 -3.84 29.67 -8.64
CA PHE A 140 -3.35 28.36 -9.06
C PHE A 140 -4.10 27.22 -8.37
N GLU A 141 -4.08 26.04 -9.00
CA GLU A 141 -4.47 24.77 -8.43
C GLU A 141 -3.23 23.90 -8.19
N TYR A 142 -3.20 23.18 -7.07
CA TYR A 142 -2.12 22.26 -6.69
C TYR A 142 -2.63 20.83 -6.75
N GLN A 143 -1.82 19.90 -7.27
CA GLN A 143 -2.16 18.48 -7.42
C GLN A 143 -3.44 18.26 -8.23
N HIS A 144 -3.47 18.82 -9.43
CA HIS A 144 -4.67 18.90 -10.26
C HIS A 144 -4.77 17.73 -11.24
N HIS A 145 -5.97 17.19 -11.40
CA HIS A 145 -6.25 16.12 -12.36
C HIS A 145 -6.83 16.71 -13.64
N LEU A 146 -6.12 16.54 -14.75
CA LEU A 146 -6.53 16.97 -16.08
C LEU A 146 -7.18 15.80 -16.82
N PRO A 147 -8.52 15.79 -17.01
CA PRO A 147 -9.17 14.70 -17.73
C PRO A 147 -8.84 14.77 -19.22
N PHE A 148 -8.52 13.64 -19.84
CA PHE A 148 -8.33 13.55 -21.30
C PHE A 148 -9.65 13.52 -22.08
N ARG A 149 -10.74 14.00 -21.48
CA ARG A 149 -12.06 13.90 -22.09
C ARG A 149 -12.13 14.87 -23.27
N GLY A 150 -12.14 14.34 -24.50
CA GLY A 150 -12.32 15.12 -25.73
C GLY A 150 -11.05 15.38 -26.56
N CYS A 151 -9.87 14.91 -26.15
CA CYS A 151 -8.62 15.11 -26.91
C CYS A 151 -8.26 13.96 -27.87
N GLY A 152 -9.06 12.89 -27.93
CA GLY A 152 -8.86 11.79 -28.91
C GLY A 152 -7.55 11.02 -28.77
N LEU A 153 -6.87 11.13 -27.63
CA LEU A 153 -5.60 10.45 -27.35
C LEU A 153 -5.86 8.99 -26.95
N GLU A 154 -5.19 8.05 -27.62
CA GLU A 154 -5.10 6.66 -27.16
C GLU A 154 -4.10 6.57 -26.00
N SER A 155 -4.61 6.45 -24.77
CA SER A 155 -3.81 6.34 -23.55
C SER A 155 -4.31 5.20 -22.66
N GLU A 156 -3.40 4.57 -21.91
CA GLU A 156 -3.74 3.60 -20.87
C GLU A 156 -4.40 4.26 -19.64
N THR A 157 -4.32 5.59 -19.49
CA THR A 157 -4.93 6.36 -18.40
C THR A 157 -6.03 7.30 -18.92
N THR A 158 -6.98 7.66 -18.04
CA THR A 158 -8.12 8.55 -18.40
C THR A 158 -7.89 10.02 -18.06
N ARG A 159 -6.75 10.33 -17.43
CA ARG A 159 -6.38 11.64 -16.89
C ARG A 159 -4.85 11.78 -16.86
N ALA A 160 -4.38 13.02 -16.90
CA ALA A 160 -3.05 13.42 -16.47
C ALA A 160 -3.12 14.02 -15.07
N PHE A 161 -2.00 13.99 -14.36
CA PHE A 161 -1.85 14.64 -13.07
C PHE A 161 -0.78 15.73 -13.21
N ALA A 162 -1.13 16.95 -12.83
CA ALA A 162 -0.24 18.10 -12.84
C ALA A 162 0.04 18.59 -11.42
N ASP A 163 1.31 18.88 -11.12
CA ASP A 163 1.69 19.40 -9.81
C ASP A 163 1.06 20.79 -9.56
N PHE A 164 1.13 21.71 -10.54
CA PHE A 164 0.46 23.02 -10.47
C PHE A 164 -0.18 23.42 -11.80
N VAL A 165 -1.35 24.06 -11.73
CA VAL A 165 -2.04 24.67 -12.87
C VAL A 165 -2.35 26.12 -12.54
N LEU A 166 -1.78 27.06 -13.29
CA LEU A 166 -1.96 28.49 -13.10
C LEU A 166 -2.86 29.02 -14.21
N TYR A 167 -3.87 29.83 -13.87
CA TYR A 167 -4.79 30.40 -14.84
C TYR A 167 -4.43 31.85 -15.15
N ALA A 168 -4.43 32.18 -16.43
CA ALA A 168 -4.23 33.51 -16.96
C ALA A 168 -5.37 33.87 -17.94
N PRO A 169 -5.62 35.15 -18.23
CA PRO A 169 -6.68 35.56 -19.16
C PRO A 169 -6.55 34.94 -20.57
N TRP A 170 -5.34 34.55 -20.95
CA TRP A 170 -5.02 33.97 -22.26
C TRP A 170 -4.94 32.45 -22.26
N GLY A 171 -5.05 31.77 -21.11
CA GLY A 171 -4.94 30.32 -21.03
C GLY A 171 -4.48 29.80 -19.68
N ALA A 172 -3.86 28.63 -19.69
CA ALA A 172 -3.33 27.98 -18.48
C ALA A 172 -1.83 27.66 -18.67
N ILE A 173 -1.08 27.75 -17.57
CA ILE A 173 0.30 27.28 -17.46
C ILE A 173 0.28 26.04 -16.57
N ILE A 174 0.83 24.94 -17.08
CA ILE A 174 1.05 23.71 -16.30
C ILE A 174 2.51 23.72 -15.85
N LEU A 175 2.73 23.58 -14.55
CA LEU A 175 4.06 23.53 -13.94
C LEU A 175 4.23 22.20 -13.22
N GLU A 176 5.08 21.34 -13.78
CA GLU A 176 5.52 20.08 -13.16
C GLU A 176 6.86 20.32 -12.46
N VAL A 177 6.98 19.86 -11.22
CA VAL A 177 8.21 20.04 -10.45
C VAL A 177 8.91 18.69 -10.35
N ASP A 178 9.96 18.51 -11.14
CA ASP A 178 10.80 17.33 -11.05
C ASP A 178 11.87 17.50 -9.96
N GLU A 179 11.77 16.67 -8.92
CA GLU A 179 12.77 16.58 -7.85
C GLU A 179 13.82 15.48 -8.10
N HIS A 180 13.80 14.86 -9.28
CA HIS A 180 14.68 13.76 -9.69
C HIS A 180 14.70 12.59 -8.69
N GLN A 181 13.56 12.36 -8.03
CA GLN A 181 13.39 11.28 -7.05
C GLN A 181 13.57 9.88 -7.69
N HIS A 182 13.60 9.82 -9.02
CA HIS A 182 13.76 8.64 -9.85
C HIS A 182 14.98 8.68 -10.78
N SER A 183 15.99 9.52 -10.51
CA SER A 183 17.23 9.64 -11.34
C SER A 183 17.97 8.32 -11.62
N HIS A 184 17.72 7.27 -10.83
CA HIS A 184 18.27 5.92 -11.02
C HIS A 184 17.32 4.93 -11.72
N GLN A 185 16.11 5.36 -12.11
CA GLN A 185 15.10 4.53 -12.77
C GLN A 185 14.88 4.99 -14.21
N ASP A 186 14.29 4.10 -15.00
CA ASP A 186 13.96 4.37 -16.40
C ASP A 186 13.00 5.58 -16.49
N PRO A 187 13.24 6.56 -17.37
CA PRO A 187 12.41 7.76 -17.50
C PRO A 187 10.92 7.45 -17.74
N SER A 188 10.57 6.27 -18.27
CA SER A 188 9.19 5.81 -18.40
C SER A 188 8.42 5.68 -17.07
N CYS A 189 9.12 5.72 -15.94
CA CYS A 189 8.56 5.73 -14.59
C CYS A 189 7.96 7.09 -14.20
N ASP A 190 8.55 8.21 -14.63
CA ASP A 190 8.12 9.56 -14.26
C ASP A 190 6.91 10.05 -15.08
N VAL A 191 6.76 9.55 -16.31
CA VAL A 191 5.67 9.91 -17.25
C VAL A 191 4.35 9.16 -17.03
N ARG A 192 4.31 8.16 -16.14
CA ARG A 192 3.08 7.42 -15.83
C ARG A 192 2.66 7.69 -14.39
N ARG A 193 1.83 8.72 -14.20
CA ARG A 193 1.07 9.03 -12.98
C ARG A 193 -0.41 8.78 -13.29
N ASP A 194 -1.08 7.88 -12.56
CA ASP A 194 -2.51 7.57 -12.67
C ASP A 194 -3.36 8.36 -11.66
#